data_AF-A0A4C1WW01-F1
#
_entry.id   AF-A0A4C1WW01-F1
#
_cell.length_a   1.000
_cell.length_b   1.000
_cell.length_c   1.000
_cell.angle_alpha   90.00
_cell.angle_beta   90.00
_cell.angle_gamma   90.00
#
_symmetry.space_group_name_H-M   'P 1'
#
loop_
_entity.id
_entity.type
_entity.pdbx_description
1 polymer ?
#
loop_
_entity_poly.entity_id
_entity_poly.type
_entity_poly.pdbx_seq_one_letter_code
_entity_poly.pdbx_strand_id
1 'polypeptide(L)'
;MLKACDFVIYSDRKPLYHAFKTRKDKCSPRQYRHLDFISQFSTDIRHISGRDNVVADTLSRIEQLDNVVDFVKLANAQESDPELEQILKDGSALQLRKIHVPRTKNRPLL
;
A
#
# COMPACT_ATOMS: atom_id res chain seq x y z
N MET A 1 1.60 -16.74 10.36
CA MET A 1 0.66 -17.76 9.85
C MET A 1 -0.61 -17.71 10.69
N LEU A 2 -1.75 -17.35 10.10
CA LEU A 2 -3.06 -17.52 10.73
C LEU A 2 -3.48 -18.97 10.53
N LYS A 3 -3.04 -19.89 11.38
CA LYS A 3 -3.60 -21.25 11.46
C LYS A 3 -4.22 -21.40 12.84
N ALA A 4 -5.49 -21.82 12.89
CA ALA A 4 -6.28 -22.15 14.09
C ALA A 4 -6.99 -21.02 14.86
N CYS A 5 -7.23 -19.85 14.26
CA CYS A 5 -8.22 -18.89 14.79
C CYS A 5 -9.36 -18.70 13.81
N ASP A 6 -10.60 -18.71 14.30
CA ASP A 6 -11.75 -18.28 13.52
C ASP A 6 -11.65 -16.77 13.31
N PHE A 7 -11.72 -16.33 12.07
CA PHE A 7 -11.71 -14.91 11.72
C PHE A 7 -12.67 -14.60 10.58
N VAL A 8 -13.09 -13.34 10.55
CA VAL A 8 -14.01 -12.78 9.56
C VAL A 8 -13.24 -12.00 8.52
N ILE A 9 -13.54 -12.22 7.24
CA ILE A 9 -12.99 -11.43 6.14
C ILE A 9 -13.98 -10.31 5.79
N TYR A 10 -13.57 -9.07 5.98
CA TYR A 10 -14.34 -7.91 5.50
C TYR A 10 -13.88 -7.51 4.11
N SER A 11 -14.82 -7.27 3.20
CA SER A 11 -14.53 -6.82 1.83
C SER A 11 -15.65 -5.95 1.28
N ASP A 12 -15.33 -4.98 0.44
CA ASP A 12 -16.30 -4.18 -0.31
C ASP A 12 -16.77 -4.85 -1.62
N ARG A 13 -16.23 -6.03 -1.94
CA ARG A 13 -16.58 -6.77 -3.16
C ARG A 13 -17.80 -7.64 -2.97
N LYS A 14 -18.97 -7.09 -3.33
CA LYS A 14 -20.26 -7.83 -3.33
C LYS A 14 -20.21 -9.22 -3.98
N PRO A 15 -19.55 -9.44 -5.14
CA PRO A 15 -19.49 -10.77 -5.73
C PRO A 15 -18.85 -11.83 -4.82
N LEU A 16 -17.84 -11.45 -4.02
CA LEU A 16 -17.15 -12.37 -3.12
C LEU A 16 -18.02 -12.73 -1.90
N TYR A 17 -18.76 -11.75 -1.37
CA TYR A 17 -19.75 -11.99 -0.32
C TYR A 17 -20.84 -12.99 -0.77
N HIS A 18 -21.30 -12.88 -2.01
CA HIS A 18 -22.30 -13.80 -2.56
C HIS A 18 -21.72 -15.14 -3.00
N ALA A 19 -20.42 -15.24 -3.28
CA ALA A 19 -19.79 -16.42 -3.84
C ALA A 19 -19.94 -17.67 -2.95
N PHE A 20 -19.81 -17.51 -1.64
CA PHE A 20 -20.00 -18.61 -0.68
C PHE A 20 -21.47 -18.87 -0.30
N LYS A 21 -22.38 -17.95 -0.67
CA LYS A 21 -23.84 -18.09 -0.43
C LYS A 21 -24.59 -18.67 -1.64
N THR A 22 -23.98 -18.64 -2.82
CA THR A 22 -24.59 -19.08 -4.08
C THR A 22 -24.30 -20.56 -4.35
N ARG A 23 -25.20 -21.27 -5.06
CA ARG A 23 -24.97 -22.67 -5.45
C ARG A 23 -23.71 -22.81 -6.33
N LYS A 24 -22.90 -23.84 -6.08
CA LYS A 24 -21.60 -24.12 -6.72
C LYS A 24 -21.69 -24.26 -8.25
N ASP A 25 -22.88 -24.59 -8.75
CA ASP A 25 -23.23 -24.92 -10.13
C ASP A 25 -23.04 -23.74 -11.10
N LYS A 26 -22.79 -22.52 -10.60
CA LYS A 26 -22.62 -21.30 -11.40
C LYS A 26 -21.17 -20.80 -11.52
N CYS A 27 -20.20 -21.48 -10.91
CA CYS A 27 -18.80 -21.04 -10.91
C CYS A 27 -17.99 -21.65 -12.07
N SER A 28 -17.21 -20.82 -12.76
CA SER A 28 -16.18 -21.32 -13.69
C SER A 28 -15.08 -22.08 -12.94
N PRO A 29 -14.33 -22.99 -13.60
CA PRO A 29 -13.23 -23.72 -12.97
C PRO A 29 -12.14 -22.81 -12.35
N ARG A 30 -11.96 -21.60 -12.89
CA ARG A 30 -11.04 -20.60 -12.32
C ARG A 30 -11.59 -20.00 -11.03
N GLN A 31 -12.86 -19.59 -11.03
CA GLN A 31 -13.52 -19.08 -9.82
C GLN A 31 -13.55 -20.13 -8.72
N TYR A 32 -13.85 -21.39 -9.06
CA TYR A 32 -13.84 -22.48 -8.10
C TYR A 32 -12.48 -22.63 -7.42
N ARG A 33 -11.38 -22.69 -8.18
CA ARG A 33 -10.03 -22.80 -7.61
C ARG A 33 -9.68 -21.64 -6.67
N HIS A 34 -10.07 -20.42 -7.00
CA HIS A 34 -9.86 -19.27 -6.12
C HIS A 34 -10.69 -19.35 -4.85
N LEU A 35 -11.97 -19.75 -4.95
CA LEU A 35 -12.85 -19.90 -3.79
C LEU A 35 -12.42 -21.05 -2.89
N ASP A 36 -11.99 -22.18 -3.48
CA ASP A 36 -11.44 -23.33 -2.75
C ASP A 36 -10.22 -22.90 -1.92
N PHE A 37 -9.29 -22.17 -2.52
CA PHE A 37 -8.13 -21.62 -1.82
C PHE A 37 -8.52 -20.68 -0.67
N ILE A 38 -9.44 -19.74 -0.90
CA ILE A 38 -9.92 -18.82 0.14
C ILE A 38 -10.60 -19.61 1.29
N SER A 39 -11.36 -20.66 0.96
CA SER A 39 -12.09 -21.47 1.94
C SER A 39 -11.20 -22.26 2.90
N GLN A 40 -9.93 -22.50 2.53
CA GLN A 40 -8.94 -23.11 3.44
C GLN A 40 -8.61 -22.20 4.63
N PHE A 41 -8.93 -20.91 4.54
CA PHE A 41 -8.68 -19.93 5.59
C PHE A 41 -9.96 -19.52 6.33
N SER A 42 -11.00 -19.09 5.59
CA SER A 42 -12.30 -18.75 6.17
C SER A 42 -13.39 -18.73 5.11
N THR A 43 -14.62 -19.00 5.53
CA THR A 43 -15.84 -18.83 4.73
C THR A 43 -16.77 -17.75 5.29
N ASP A 44 -16.48 -17.18 6.49
CA ASP A 44 -17.21 -16.02 7.02
C ASP A 44 -16.67 -14.74 6.35
N ILE A 45 -17.31 -14.37 5.24
CA ILE A 45 -17.03 -13.14 4.49
C ILE A 45 -18.20 -12.19 4.66
N ARG A 46 -17.91 -10.95 5.10
CA ARG A 46 -18.91 -9.90 5.30
C ARG A 46 -18.63 -8.71 4.40
N HIS A 47 -19.69 -8.22 3.77
CA HIS A 47 -19.61 -7.03 2.94
C HIS A 47 -19.58 -5.77 3.82
N ILE A 48 -18.62 -4.89 3.56
CA ILE A 48 -18.56 -3.51 4.10
C ILE A 48 -18.66 -2.50 2.97
N SER A 49 -19.04 -1.25 3.25
CA SER A 49 -19.05 -0.24 2.20
C SER A 49 -17.60 0.11 1.82
N GLY A 50 -17.38 0.55 0.56
CA GLY A 50 -16.05 1.01 0.15
C GLY A 50 -15.55 2.20 1.00
N ARG A 51 -16.46 2.99 1.59
CA ARG A 51 -16.12 4.08 2.53
C ARG A 51 -15.55 3.56 3.85
N ASP A 52 -15.84 2.32 4.22
CA ASP A 52 -15.31 1.67 5.43
C ASP A 52 -14.07 0.82 5.11
N ASN A 53 -13.78 0.57 3.82
CA ASN A 53 -12.66 -0.25 3.34
C ASN A 53 -11.44 0.58 2.91
N VAL A 54 -11.32 1.83 3.37
CA VAL A 54 -10.30 2.80 2.91
C VAL A 54 -8.88 2.27 3.11
N VAL A 55 -8.60 1.62 4.24
CA VAL A 55 -7.24 1.09 4.50
C VAL A 55 -6.86 0.01 3.48
N ALA A 56 -7.74 -0.96 3.20
CA ALA A 56 -7.42 -1.99 2.22
C ALA A 56 -7.37 -1.42 0.79
N ASP A 57 -8.25 -0.48 0.44
CA ASP A 57 -8.24 0.17 -0.88
C ASP A 57 -6.94 0.96 -1.10
N THR A 58 -6.53 1.78 -0.12
CA THR A 58 -5.26 2.54 -0.18
C THR A 58 -4.06 1.62 -0.32
N LEU A 59 -3.96 0.56 0.50
CA LEU A 59 -2.88 -0.42 0.41
C LEU A 59 -2.86 -1.14 -0.94
N SER A 60 -4.03 -1.47 -1.50
CA SER A 60 -4.13 -2.14 -2.81
C SER A 60 -3.68 -1.25 -3.98
N ARG A 61 -3.56 0.06 -3.77
CA ARG A 61 -3.12 1.04 -4.77
C ARG A 61 -1.65 1.44 -4.63
N ILE A 62 -0.91 0.89 -3.66
CA ILE A 62 0.50 1.26 -3.44
C ILE A 62 1.37 0.99 -4.67
N GLU A 63 1.11 -0.08 -5.43
CA GLU A 63 1.84 -0.37 -6.68
C GLU A 63 1.64 0.73 -7.76
N GLN A 64 0.61 1.58 -7.64
CA GLN A 64 0.43 2.74 -8.52
C GLN A 64 1.34 3.92 -8.14
N LEU A 65 1.98 3.88 -6.97
CA LEU A 65 2.83 4.96 -6.44
C LEU A 65 4.29 4.88 -6.89
N ASP A 66 4.69 3.86 -7.65
CA ASP A 66 6.08 3.64 -8.11
C ASP A 66 6.68 4.80 -8.92
N ASN A 67 5.88 5.81 -9.29
CA ASN A 67 6.30 6.97 -10.10
C ASN A 67 6.20 8.33 -9.39
N VAL A 68 5.97 8.39 -8.07
CA VAL A 68 5.51 9.65 -7.45
C VAL A 68 6.63 10.65 -7.12
N VAL A 69 7.87 10.22 -6.90
CA VAL A 69 8.94 11.13 -6.43
C VAL A 69 10.05 11.29 -7.47
N ASP A 70 10.11 12.47 -8.07
CA ASP A 70 11.24 12.91 -8.90
C ASP A 70 12.38 13.39 -7.99
N PHE A 71 13.28 12.47 -7.66
CA PHE A 71 14.42 12.75 -6.78
C PHE A 71 15.37 13.82 -7.32
N VAL A 72 15.40 14.05 -8.64
CA VAL A 72 16.22 15.12 -9.23
C VAL A 72 15.60 16.48 -8.95
N LYS A 73 14.27 16.61 -9.14
CA LYS A 73 13.56 17.84 -8.75
C LYS A 73 13.68 18.12 -7.26
N LEU A 74 13.56 17.08 -6.44
CA LEU A 74 13.69 17.21 -4.98
C LEU A 74 15.09 17.68 -4.58
N ALA A 75 16.14 17.14 -5.20
CA ALA A 75 17.53 17.58 -4.96
C ALA A 75 17.74 19.05 -5.32
N ASN A 76 17.22 19.47 -6.47
CA ASN A 76 17.34 20.85 -6.91
C ASN A 76 16.60 21.80 -5.97
N ALA A 77 15.40 21.42 -5.50
CA ALA A 77 14.63 22.21 -4.55
C ALA A 77 15.37 22.37 -3.22
N GLN A 78 15.94 21.28 -2.67
CA GLN A 78 16.77 21.33 -1.46
C GLN A 78 18.02 22.20 -1.63
N GLU A 79 18.69 22.12 -2.79
CA GLU A 79 19.89 22.92 -3.09
C GLU A 79 19.59 24.42 -3.15
N SER A 80 18.41 24.81 -3.63
CA SER A 80 17.99 26.22 -3.72
C SER A 80 17.25 26.76 -2.49
N ASP A 81 17.10 25.96 -1.43
CA ASP A 81 16.30 26.32 -0.26
C ASP A 81 17.12 27.19 0.72
N PRO A 82 16.78 28.49 0.88
CA PRO A 82 17.53 29.39 1.76
C PRO A 82 17.35 29.06 3.25
N GLU A 83 16.22 28.49 3.66
CA GLU A 83 15.98 28.10 5.05
C GLU A 83 16.88 26.91 5.42
N LEU A 84 16.98 25.94 4.51
CA LEU A 84 17.85 24.78 4.68
C LEU A 84 19.33 25.19 4.74
N GLU A 85 19.76 26.12 3.87
CA GLU A 85 21.11 26.70 3.95
C GLU A 85 21.37 27.37 5.30
N GLN A 86 20.39 28.11 5.82
CA GLN A 86 20.52 28.81 7.08
C GLN A 86 20.62 27.84 8.26
N ILE A 87 19.79 26.79 8.29
CA ILE A 87 19.83 25.74 9.32
C ILE A 87 21.18 25.01 9.36
N LEU A 88 21.80 24.79 8.18
CA LEU A 88 23.12 24.17 8.07
C LEU A 88 24.25 25.10 8.54
N LYS A 89 24.11 26.42 8.36
CA LYS A 89 25.12 27.42 8.77
C LYS A 89 25.01 27.78 10.26
N ASP A 90 23.79 28.03 10.74
CA ASP A 90 23.53 28.57 12.08
C ASP A 90 23.65 27.49 13.18
N GLY A 91 23.73 26.22 12.79
CA GLY A 91 23.94 25.11 13.73
C GLY A 91 22.71 24.87 14.59
N SER A 92 21.66 24.29 13.98
CA SER A 92 20.49 23.86 14.75
C SER A 92 20.77 22.62 15.62
N ALA A 93 19.88 22.34 16.58
CA ALA A 93 19.92 21.08 17.33
C ALA A 93 19.71 19.83 16.44
N LEU A 94 19.31 20.00 15.18
CA LEU A 94 19.10 18.92 14.22
C LEU A 94 20.42 18.48 13.58
N GLN A 95 20.69 17.17 13.63
CA GLN A 95 21.86 16.54 13.01
C GLN A 95 21.54 16.16 11.56
N LEU A 96 21.48 17.14 10.67
CA LEU A 96 21.19 16.91 9.25
C LEU A 96 22.39 16.26 8.54
N ARG A 97 22.14 15.23 7.73
CA ARG A 97 23.19 14.50 7.00
C ARG A 97 22.76 14.27 5.55
N LYS A 98 23.67 14.57 4.62
CA LYS A 98 23.47 14.29 3.20
C LYS A 98 23.53 12.77 2.96
N ILE A 99 22.49 12.23 2.36
CA ILE A 99 22.32 10.83 1.96
C ILE A 99 22.32 10.70 0.44
N HIS A 100 23.00 9.66 -0.05
CA HIS A 100 22.93 9.30 -1.47
C HIS A 100 21.66 8.48 -1.71
N VAL A 101 20.79 8.97 -2.59
CA VAL A 101 19.58 8.23 -2.96
C VAL A 101 19.87 7.35 -4.17
N PRO A 102 19.59 6.04 -4.10
CA PRO A 102 19.77 5.13 -5.22
C PRO A 102 19.00 5.65 -6.44
N ARG A 103 19.65 5.66 -7.62
CA ARG A 103 19.16 6.16 -8.92
C ARG A 103 19.37 7.65 -9.23
N THR A 104 19.85 8.48 -8.31
CA THR A 104 20.33 9.84 -8.65
C THR A 104 21.81 9.81 -8.97
N LYS A 105 22.20 10.00 -10.23
CA LYS A 105 23.58 9.74 -10.67
C LYS A 105 24.66 10.61 -10.03
N ASN A 106 24.38 11.74 -9.35
CA ASN A 106 25.43 12.60 -8.78
C ASN A 106 24.97 13.65 -7.73
N ARG A 107 23.73 13.61 -7.21
CA ARG A 107 23.24 14.65 -6.28
C ARG A 107 22.76 14.02 -4.96
N PRO A 108 23.45 14.27 -3.83
CA PRO A 108 22.97 13.82 -2.53
C PRO A 108 21.76 14.65 -2.09
N LEU A 109 20.79 14.00 -1.45
CA LEU A 109 19.67 14.64 -0.76
C LEU A 109 20.02 14.82 0.72
N LEU A 110 19.43 15.81 1.39
CA LEU A 110 19.38 15.86 2.86
C LEU A 110 18.23 15.00 3.38
#